data_AF-A0A1Q5Y3K2-F1
#
_entry.id   AF-A0A1Q5Y3K2-F1
#
_cell.length_a   1.000
_cell.length_b   1.000
_cell.length_c   1.000
_cell.angle_alpha   90.00
_cell.angle_beta   90.00
_cell.angle_gamma   90.00
#
_symmetry.space_group_name_H-M   'P 1'
#
loop_
_entity.id
_entity.type
_entity.pdbx_description
1 polymer ?
#
loop_
_entity_poly.entity_id
_entity_poly.type
_entity_poly.pdbx_seq_one_letter_code
_entity_poly.pdbx_strand_id
1 'polypeptide(L)'
;MSENNGWIKCTESLPEPGIKCLVFDAETQCVSMNFLMKDAKWYVGYNIKHWMPLPKPPNDETSANIADKLKALQSNPDKEVAHNQADKILCDLLNSLGYHDVVKEFENLEKWYA
;
A
#
# COMPACT_ATOMS: atom_id res chain seq x y z
N MET A 1 -4.53 7.90 -17.12
CA MET A 1 -3.09 7.57 -17.10
C MET A 1 -2.98 6.28 -16.32
N SER A 2 -2.37 5.23 -16.89
CA SER A 2 -2.33 3.91 -16.24
C SER A 2 -1.47 4.01 -14.98
N GLU A 3 -2.12 3.96 -13.81
CA GLU A 3 -1.47 3.87 -12.52
C GLU A 3 -0.47 2.71 -12.55
N ASN A 4 0.77 2.99 -12.16
CA ASN A 4 1.78 1.95 -12.09
C ASN A 4 1.43 1.06 -10.88
N ASN A 5 0.79 -0.08 -11.13
CA ASN A 5 0.29 -1.04 -10.13
C ASN A 5 1.41 -1.72 -9.29
N GLY A 6 2.53 -1.05 -9.05
CA GLY A 6 3.67 -1.54 -8.27
C GLY A 6 4.66 -2.42 -9.05
N TRP A 7 4.45 -2.66 -10.35
CA TRP A 7 5.34 -3.47 -11.17
C TRP A 7 6.54 -2.67 -11.67
N ILE A 8 7.72 -3.26 -11.53
CA ILE A 8 9.01 -2.70 -11.90
C ILE A 8 9.57 -3.53 -13.06
N LYS A 9 9.98 -2.89 -14.16
CA LYS A 9 10.66 -3.62 -15.25
C LYS A 9 12.04 -4.05 -14.80
N CYS A 10 12.44 -5.28 -15.11
CA CYS A 10 13.77 -5.79 -14.81
C CYS A 10 14.90 -4.99 -15.47
N THR A 11 14.61 -4.31 -16.59
CA THR A 11 15.55 -3.42 -17.27
C THR A 11 15.73 -2.07 -16.57
N GLU A 12 14.77 -1.66 -15.74
CA GLU A 12 14.82 -0.40 -14.99
C GLU A 12 15.48 -0.62 -13.63
N SER A 13 15.14 -1.71 -12.93
CA SER A 13 15.72 -2.08 -11.65
C SER A 13 15.53 -3.57 -11.38
N LEU A 14 16.43 -4.16 -10.60
CA LEU A 14 16.36 -5.53 -10.11
C LEU A 14 16.24 -5.55 -8.59
N PRO A 15 15.59 -6.57 -7.99
CA PRO A 15 15.59 -6.72 -6.55
C PRO A 15 16.98 -7.09 -6.06
N GLU A 16 17.26 -6.79 -4.79
CA GLU A 16 18.47 -7.28 -4.14
C GLU A 16 18.51 -8.82 -4.14
N PRO A 17 19.68 -9.45 -4.41
CA PRO A 17 19.80 -10.89 -4.40
C PRO A 17 19.32 -11.51 -3.08
N GLY A 18 18.49 -12.55 -3.18
CA GLY A 18 17.92 -13.28 -2.03
C GLY A 18 16.61 -12.70 -1.49
N ILE A 19 16.17 -11.52 -1.94
CA ILE A 19 14.86 -10.97 -1.56
C ILE A 19 13.74 -11.66 -2.35
N LYS A 20 12.74 -12.16 -1.62
CA LYS A 20 11.53 -12.74 -2.21
C LYS A 20 10.66 -11.63 -2.80
N CYS A 21 10.18 -11.86 -4.02
CA CYS A 21 9.35 -10.94 -4.77
C CYS A 21 8.33 -11.71 -5.60
N LEU A 22 7.34 -11.00 -6.14
CA LEU A 22 6.51 -11.53 -7.23
C LEU A 22 7.17 -11.18 -8.56
N VAL A 23 7.12 -12.11 -9.49
CA VAL A 23 7.61 -11.92 -10.86
C VAL A 23 6.51 -12.28 -11.84
N PHE A 24 6.48 -11.58 -12.96
CA PHE A 24 5.66 -11.94 -14.11
C PHE A 24 6.56 -12.57 -15.18
N ASP A 25 6.31 -13.85 -15.45
CA ASP A 25 6.96 -14.56 -16.55
C ASP A 25 6.13 -14.37 -17.82
N ALA A 26 6.71 -13.65 -18.79
CA ALA A 26 6.04 -13.33 -20.04
C ALA A 26 5.88 -14.55 -20.97
N GLU A 27 6.65 -15.61 -20.75
CA GLU A 27 6.56 -16.86 -21.52
C GLU A 27 5.30 -17.63 -21.13
N THR A 28 5.13 -17.87 -19.82
CA THR A 28 4.00 -18.65 -19.27
C THR A 28 2.78 -17.80 -18.95
N GLN A 29 2.91 -16.47 -19.06
CA GLN A 29 1.89 -15.49 -18.68
C GLN A 29 1.37 -15.65 -17.24
N CYS A 30 2.24 -16.06 -16.31
CA CYS A 30 1.87 -16.27 -14.92
C CYS A 30 2.63 -15.36 -13.96
N VAL A 31 1.98 -15.06 -12.82
CA VAL A 31 2.63 -14.45 -11.68
C VAL A 31 3.05 -15.54 -10.71
N SER A 32 4.31 -15.50 -10.27
CA SER A 32 4.86 -16.46 -9.31
C SER A 32 5.77 -15.78 -8.30
N MET A 33 5.98 -16.41 -7.15
CA MET A 33 6.98 -15.97 -6.19
C MET A 33 8.37 -16.43 -6.62
N ASN A 34 9.34 -15.54 -6.52
CA ASN A 34 10.71 -15.80 -6.96
C ASN A 34 11.72 -14.95 -6.17
N PHE A 35 13.01 -15.10 -6.49
CA PHE A 35 14.08 -14.24 -6.00
C PHE A 35 15.26 -14.25 -6.98
N LEU A 36 16.05 -13.19 -6.95
CA LEU A 36 17.28 -13.11 -7.72
C LEU A 36 18.41 -13.80 -6.97
N MET A 37 19.16 -14.67 -7.64
CA MET A 37 20.35 -15.33 -7.10
C MET A 37 21.56 -14.39 -7.17
N LYS A 38 22.65 -14.75 -6.47
CA LYS A 38 23.89 -13.93 -6.41
C LYS A 38 24.56 -13.71 -7.77
N ASP A 39 24.30 -14.58 -8.75
CA ASP A 39 24.80 -14.47 -10.12
C ASP A 39 23.85 -13.69 -11.05
N ALA A 40 22.92 -12.91 -10.47
CA ALA A 40 21.92 -12.11 -11.18
C ALA A 40 20.96 -12.91 -12.06
N LYS A 41 20.79 -14.22 -11.79
CA LYS A 41 19.76 -15.05 -12.43
C LYS A 41 18.57 -15.24 -11.51
N TRP A 42 17.39 -15.33 -12.10
CA TRP A 42 16.18 -15.72 -11.38
C TRP A 42 16.24 -17.19 -10.96
N TYR A 43 15.72 -17.51 -9.78
CA TYR A 43 15.71 -18.89 -9.28
C TYR A 43 14.86 -19.83 -10.15
N VAL A 44 13.74 -19.33 -10.68
CA VAL A 44 12.82 -20.05 -11.58
C VAL A 44 12.36 -19.11 -12.71
N GLY A 45 11.88 -19.67 -13.83
CA GLY A 45 11.25 -18.90 -14.91
C GLY A 45 12.12 -18.79 -16.17
N TYR A 46 11.50 -18.39 -17.27
CA TYR A 46 12.13 -18.35 -18.60
C TYR A 46 12.29 -16.94 -19.13
N ASN A 47 11.27 -16.09 -18.97
CA ASN A 47 11.25 -14.73 -19.53
C ASN A 47 10.65 -13.71 -18.55
N ILE A 48 11.33 -13.53 -17.42
CA ILE A 48 10.90 -12.57 -16.40
C ILE A 48 11.21 -11.15 -16.86
N LYS A 49 10.16 -10.36 -17.07
CA LYS A 49 10.25 -8.96 -17.54
C LYS A 49 9.91 -7.95 -16.46
N HIS A 50 9.10 -8.34 -15.49
CA HIS A 50 8.63 -7.46 -14.42
C HIS A 50 8.69 -8.19 -13.09
N TRP A 51 8.97 -7.42 -12.04
CA TRP A 51 8.89 -7.87 -10.66
C TRP A 51 8.23 -6.81 -9.80
N MET A 52 7.77 -7.21 -8.62
CA MET A 52 7.34 -6.29 -7.57
C MET A 52 7.71 -6.89 -6.21
N PRO A 53 8.02 -6.07 -5.20
CA PRO A 53 8.16 -6.57 -3.84
C PRO A 53 6.88 -7.31 -3.42
N LEU A 54 7.00 -8.27 -2.50
CA LEU A 54 5.81 -8.91 -1.95
C LEU A 54 4.89 -7.84 -1.37
N PRO A 55 3.57 -7.88 -1.67
CA PRO A 55 2.65 -6.96 -1.06
C PRO A 55 2.71 -7.16 0.45
N LYS A 56 2.66 -6.06 1.20
CA LYS A 56 2.49 -6.17 2.64
C LYS A 56 1.17 -6.91 2.89
N PRO A 57 1.12 -7.88 3.82
CA PRO A 57 -0.15 -8.46 4.21
C PRO A 57 -1.10 -7.32 4.63
N PRO A 58 -2.42 -7.48 4.44
CA PRO A 58 -3.39 -6.56 5.02
C PRO A 58 -3.05 -6.41 6.49
N ASN A 59 -2.67 -5.21 6.91
CA ASN A 59 -2.11 -4.99 8.23
C ASN A 59 -3.28 -5.00 9.23
N ASP A 60 -3.65 -6.20 9.73
CA ASP A 60 -4.73 -6.38 10.72
C ASP A 60 -4.48 -5.52 11.97
N GLU A 61 -3.21 -5.24 12.29
CA GLU A 61 -2.84 -4.41 13.43
C GLU A 61 -3.11 -2.91 13.20
N THR A 62 -2.97 -2.41 11.96
CA THR A 62 -3.29 -1.00 11.63
C THR A 62 -4.79 -0.78 11.57
N SER A 63 -5.55 -1.68 10.94
CA SER A 63 -7.01 -1.57 10.89
C SER A 63 -7.65 -1.76 12.27
N ALA A 64 -7.17 -2.72 13.08
CA ALA A 64 -7.64 -2.91 14.45
C ALA A 64 -7.34 -1.70 15.35
N ASN A 65 -6.12 -1.15 15.29
CA ASN A 65 -5.75 0.03 16.07
C ASN A 65 -6.58 1.27 15.68
N ILE A 66 -6.82 1.48 14.38
CA ILE A 66 -7.67 2.58 13.92
C ILE A 66 -9.13 2.38 14.39
N ALA A 67 -9.66 1.16 14.29
CA ALA A 67 -11.01 0.86 14.78
C ALA A 67 -11.15 1.13 16.28
N ASP A 68 -10.15 0.79 17.10
CA ASP A 68 -10.19 1.04 18.53
C ASP A 68 -10.06 2.53 18.88
N LYS A 69 -9.26 3.30 18.14
CA LYS A 69 -9.24 4.76 18.25
C LYS A 69 -10.59 5.37 17.92
N LEU A 70 -11.25 4.93 16.85
CA LEU A 70 -12.58 5.40 16.48
C LEU A 70 -13.64 5.01 17.53
N LYS A 71 -13.56 3.81 18.12
CA LYS A 71 -14.43 3.41 19.24
C LYS A 71 -14.26 4.31 20.46
N ALA A 72 -13.02 4.70 20.79
CA ALA A 72 -12.77 5.61 21.91
C ALA A 72 -13.46 6.98 21.71
N LEU A 73 -13.47 7.48 20.47
CA LEU A 73 -14.13 8.75 20.13
C LEU A 73 -15.66 8.71 20.29
N GLN A 74 -16.29 7.53 20.22
CA GLN A 74 -17.74 7.41 20.43
C GLN A 74 -18.17 7.82 21.85
N SER A 75 -17.25 7.81 22.81
CA SER A 75 -17.51 8.23 24.19
C SER A 75 -17.24 9.72 24.42
N ASN A 76 -16.78 10.47 23.42
CA ASN A 76 -16.50 11.89 23.57
C ASN A 76 -17.84 12.67 23.60
N PRO A 77 -18.11 13.45 24.67
CA PRO A 77 -19.34 14.22 24.78
C PRO A 77 -19.43 15.36 23.75
N ASP A 78 -18.29 15.83 23.26
CA ASP A 78 -18.20 16.84 22.21
C ASP A 78 -18.15 16.17 20.84
N LYS A 79 -19.28 16.22 20.14
CA LYS A 79 -19.44 15.58 18.83
C LYS A 79 -18.61 16.26 17.75
N GLU A 80 -18.45 17.58 17.82
CA GLU A 80 -17.69 18.33 16.82
C GLU A 80 -16.21 17.97 16.93
N VAL A 81 -15.67 17.94 18.16
CA VAL A 81 -14.31 17.48 18.43
C VAL A 81 -14.13 16.01 18.04
N ALA A 82 -15.10 15.15 18.36
CA ALA A 82 -15.06 13.73 17.99
C ALA A 82 -14.98 13.53 16.47
N HIS A 83 -15.78 14.27 15.70
CA HIS A 83 -15.77 14.20 14.23
C HIS A 83 -14.48 14.77 13.64
N ASN A 84 -13.99 15.91 14.16
CA ASN A 84 -12.71 16.47 13.73
C ASN A 84 -11.54 15.48 13.95
N GLN A 85 -11.54 14.79 15.09
CA GLN A 85 -10.53 13.77 15.39
C GLN A 85 -10.70 12.51 14.53
N ALA A 86 -11.94 12.09 14.26
CA ALA A 86 -12.23 10.95 13.40
C ALA A 86 -11.74 11.19 11.96
N ASP A 87 -11.98 12.37 11.40
CA ASP A 87 -11.48 12.74 10.06
C ASP A 87 -9.97 12.62 9.97
N LYS A 88 -9.26 13.16 10.97
CA LYS A 88 -7.80 13.11 11.01
C LYS A 88 -7.30 11.66 11.01
N ILE A 89 -7.90 10.82 11.85
CA ILE A 89 -7.56 9.38 11.93
C ILE A 89 -7.77 8.69 10.57
N LEU A 90 -8.87 8.99 9.89
CA LEU A 90 -9.18 8.41 8.58
C LEU A 90 -8.24 8.94 7.48
N CYS A 91 -7.91 10.23 7.49
CA CYS A 91 -6.95 10.83 6.57
C CYS A 91 -5.55 10.23 6.74
N ASP A 92 -5.10 10.06 7.99
CA ASP A 92 -3.81 9.40 8.30
C ASP A 92 -3.78 7.96 7.78
N LEU A 93 -4.88 7.21 7.94
CA LEU A 93 -5.02 5.86 7.39
C LEU A 93 -4.94 5.87 5.86
N LEU A 94 -5.74 6.71 5.20
CA LEU A 94 -5.76 6.80 3.73
C LEU A 94 -4.39 7.21 3.16
N ASN A 95 -3.70 8.15 3.81
CA ASN A 95 -2.33 8.50 3.49
C ASN A 95 -1.38 7.31 3.64
N SER A 96 -1.47 6.54 4.73
CA SER A 96 -0.63 5.35 4.94
C SER A 96 -0.85 4.26 3.88
N LEU A 97 -2.05 4.22 3.29
CA LEU A 97 -2.43 3.32 2.20
C LEU A 97 -2.07 3.87 0.81
N GLY A 98 -1.53 5.09 0.71
CA GLY A 98 -1.08 5.72 -0.53
C GLY A 98 -2.10 6.60 -1.24
N TYR A 99 -3.26 6.89 -0.65
CA TYR A 99 -4.33 7.71 -1.25
C TYR A 99 -4.14 9.22 -1.00
N HIS A 100 -2.92 9.73 -1.16
CA HIS A 100 -2.57 11.12 -0.84
C HIS A 100 -3.41 12.16 -1.59
N ASP A 101 -3.65 11.93 -2.89
CA ASP A 101 -4.44 12.85 -3.72
C ASP A 101 -5.89 12.96 -3.24
N VAL A 102 -6.47 11.85 -2.77
CA VAL A 102 -7.84 11.83 -2.22
C VAL A 102 -7.89 12.62 -0.92
N VAL A 103 -6.93 12.41 -0.02
CA VAL A 103 -6.86 13.14 1.25
C VAL A 103 -6.69 14.63 1.01
N LYS A 104 -5.82 15.02 0.08
CA LYS A 104 -5.59 16.41 -0.30
C LYS A 104 -6.88 17.11 -0.75
N GLU A 105 -7.66 16.49 -1.63
CA GLU A 105 -8.93 17.07 -2.08
C GLU A 105 -9.98 17.09 -0.96
N PHE A 106 -10.00 16.10 -0.07
CA PHE A 106 -10.86 16.10 1.11
C PHE A 106 -10.52 17.23 2.10
N GLU A 107 -9.23 17.46 2.40
CA GLU A 107 -8.78 18.52 3.30
C GLU A 107 -9.07 19.94 2.78
N ASN A 108 -9.25 20.09 1.46
CA ASN A 108 -9.66 21.36 0.84
C ASN A 108 -11.15 21.67 1.00
N LEU A 109 -11.98 20.71 1.43
CA LEU A 109 -13.39 20.94 1.67
C LEU A 109 -13.58 21.83 2.90
N GLU A 110 -14.56 22.74 2.82
CA GLU A 110 -14.96 23.54 3.97
C GLU A 110 -15.51 22.63 5.06
N LYS A 111 -14.88 22.66 6.24
CA LYS A 111 -15.32 21.84 7.38
C LYS A 111 -16.60 22.42 7.95
N TRP A 112 -17.57 21.55 8.19
CA TRP A 112 -18.90 21.96 8.65
C TRP A 112 -19.00 22.06 10.18
N TYR A 113 -18.11 21.38 10.90
CA TYR A 113 -17.96 21.43 12.36
C TYR A 113 -16.75 22.33 12.68
N ALA A 114 -17.00 23.35 13.50
CA ALA A 114 -16.07 24.43 13.83
C ALA A 114 -15.26 24.11 15.09
#